data_AF-A0A9Q0IPJ2-F1
#
_entry.id   AF-A0A9Q0IPJ2-F1
#
_cell.length_a   1.000
_cell.length_b   1.000
_cell.length_c   1.000
_cell.angle_alpha   90.00
_cell.angle_beta   90.00
_cell.angle_gamma   90.00
#
_symmetry.space_group_name_H-M   'P 1'
#
loop_
_entity.id
_entity.type
_entity.pdbx_description
1 polymer ?
#
loop_
_entity_poly.entity_id
_entity_poly.type
_entity_poly.pdbx_seq_one_letter_code
_entity_poly.pdbx_strand_id
1 'polypeptide(L)'
;MRQRNNTRRMRQRNNTRRMRQRNNTRRMRQRNNTRRMRQRNNTRRMRQRNNTRRMRQRNNTRRMRQRNNTRRMRQRNNTRRMRQRNNTRRMRQRNNTRRMRQRNNNTRRMRQRNNTRRMRQRNNTRRMRQRNNNTRRMRQRNNTRRMRQRNNTRRMRQRNNTRRMRQRNNNTRRMRQRNNTRRMRQPTTPGE
;
A
#
# COMPACT_ATOMS: atom_id res chain seq x y z
N MET A 1 6.78 31.42 -15.33
CA MET A 1 7.12 31.64 -13.90
C MET A 1 7.32 30.32 -13.10
N ARG A 2 8.57 29.91 -12.84
CA ARG A 2 8.94 28.74 -12.01
C ARG A 2 9.11 29.16 -10.53
N GLN A 3 8.05 29.16 -9.74
CA GLN A 3 8.20 29.35 -8.29
C GLN A 3 8.87 28.14 -7.62
N ARG A 4 10.15 28.29 -7.22
CA ARG A 4 10.90 27.38 -6.34
C ARG A 4 10.43 27.55 -4.88
N ASN A 5 9.15 27.28 -4.63
CA ASN A 5 8.61 27.35 -3.27
C ASN A 5 9.10 26.18 -2.42
N ASN A 6 9.94 26.46 -1.40
CA ASN A 6 10.53 25.50 -0.47
C ASN A 6 9.47 24.73 0.33
N THR A 7 8.39 25.41 0.73
CA THR A 7 7.26 24.80 1.45
C THR A 7 5.93 25.25 0.88
N ARG A 8 4.96 24.33 0.73
CA ARG A 8 3.59 24.68 0.29
C ARG A 8 2.51 24.04 1.15
N ARG A 9 1.59 24.86 1.66
CA ARG A 9 0.33 24.43 2.32
C ARG A 9 -0.86 24.66 1.36
N MET A 10 -1.89 23.82 1.44
CA MET A 10 -3.06 23.90 0.55
C MET A 10 -4.29 23.22 1.16
N ARG A 11 -5.44 23.91 1.14
CA ARG A 11 -6.78 23.40 1.51
C ARG A 11 -7.76 23.74 0.38
N GLN A 12 -8.56 22.77 -0.12
CA GLN A 12 -9.51 23.00 -1.23
C GLN A 12 -10.69 22.00 -1.25
N ARG A 13 -11.83 22.43 -1.85
CA ARG A 13 -13.08 21.67 -2.06
C ARG A 13 -13.65 21.96 -3.47
N ASN A 14 -13.74 20.95 -4.35
CA ASN A 14 -14.25 21.12 -5.74
C ASN A 14 -14.72 19.76 -6.29
N ASN A 15 -15.50 19.71 -7.37
CA ASN A 15 -16.00 18.46 -7.98
C ASN A 15 -14.89 17.62 -8.63
N THR A 16 -14.16 18.18 -9.59
CA THR A 16 -13.07 17.47 -10.31
C THR A 16 -11.75 18.21 -10.17
N ARG A 17 -10.62 17.48 -10.14
CA ARG A 17 -9.30 18.12 -10.14
C ARG A 17 -8.17 17.31 -10.76
N ARG A 18 -7.35 18.00 -11.57
CA ARG A 18 -6.03 17.55 -12.07
C ARG A 18 -4.92 18.42 -11.47
N MET A 19 -3.75 17.84 -11.18
CA MET A 19 -2.61 18.57 -10.60
C MET A 19 -1.27 17.91 -10.91
N ARG A 20 -0.27 18.72 -11.31
CA ARG A 20 1.16 18.39 -11.43
C ARG A 20 1.98 19.40 -10.61
N GLN A 21 2.92 18.97 -9.75
CA GLN A 21 3.75 19.89 -8.93
C GLN A 21 5.12 19.29 -8.53
N ARG A 22 6.11 20.17 -8.30
CA ARG A 22 7.49 19.88 -7.83
C ARG A 22 7.92 20.92 -6.76
N ASN A 23 8.17 20.49 -5.52
CA ASN A 23 8.59 21.35 -4.38
C ASN A 23 9.36 20.52 -3.34
N ASN A 24 10.09 21.13 -2.41
CA ASN A 24 10.79 20.42 -1.33
C ASN A 24 9.81 19.83 -0.30
N THR A 25 8.99 20.66 0.35
CA THR A 25 8.05 20.23 1.40
C THR A 25 6.61 20.58 1.07
N ARG A 26 5.66 19.67 1.41
CA ARG A 26 4.23 19.93 1.16
C ARG A 26 3.25 19.35 2.18
N ARG A 27 2.28 20.17 2.60
CA ARG A 27 1.08 19.78 3.37
C ARG A 27 -0.19 20.06 2.57
N MET A 28 -1.14 19.10 2.57
CA MET A 28 -2.37 19.21 1.77
C MET A 28 -3.59 18.57 2.44
N ARG A 29 -4.74 19.28 2.44
CA ARG A 29 -6.07 18.80 2.85
C ARG A 29 -7.10 19.04 1.74
N GLN A 30 -7.84 18.02 1.29
CA GLN A 30 -8.83 18.18 0.18
C GLN A 30 -10.07 17.29 0.28
N ARG A 31 -11.20 17.77 -0.27
CA ARG A 31 -12.48 17.05 -0.42
C ARG A 31 -13.03 17.25 -1.85
N ASN A 32 -13.10 16.20 -2.67
CA ASN A 32 -13.53 16.31 -4.08
C ASN A 32 -14.17 14.99 -4.58
N ASN A 33 -15.04 15.01 -5.59
CA ASN A 33 -15.59 13.79 -6.19
C ASN A 33 -14.50 13.01 -6.95
N THR A 34 -13.85 13.63 -7.93
CA THR A 34 -12.86 12.98 -8.79
C THR A 34 -11.49 13.67 -8.73
N ARG A 35 -10.41 12.87 -8.69
CA ARG A 35 -9.05 13.44 -8.65
C ARG A 35 -7.96 12.65 -9.37
N ARG A 36 -7.13 13.39 -10.12
CA ARG A 36 -5.86 12.92 -10.70
C ARG A 36 -4.66 13.75 -10.22
N MET A 37 -3.58 13.10 -9.80
CA MET A 37 -2.35 13.78 -9.34
C MET A 37 -1.05 13.13 -9.80
N ARG A 38 -0.07 13.97 -10.16
CA ARG A 38 1.36 13.64 -10.34
C ARG A 38 2.23 14.59 -9.50
N GLN A 39 3.18 14.11 -8.70
CA GLN A 39 4.04 14.97 -7.86
C GLN A 39 5.45 14.40 -7.62
N ARG A 40 6.44 15.28 -7.46
CA ARG A 40 7.84 14.99 -7.11
C ARG A 40 8.33 15.93 -6.00
N ASN A 41 8.53 15.44 -4.77
CA ASN A 41 8.91 16.28 -3.61
C ASN A 41 9.74 15.50 -2.59
N ASN A 42 10.59 16.15 -1.79
CA ASN A 42 11.34 15.49 -0.71
C ASN A 42 10.40 14.98 0.40
N THR A 43 9.62 15.89 1.00
CA THR A 43 8.75 15.58 2.15
C THR A 43 7.29 15.90 1.89
N ARG A 44 6.39 15.00 2.33
CA ARG A 44 4.95 15.20 2.11
C ARG A 44 4.01 14.68 3.21
N ARG A 45 3.05 15.52 3.59
CA ARG A 45 1.86 15.18 4.38
C ARG A 45 0.55 15.44 3.61
N MET A 46 -0.38 14.48 3.65
CA MET A 46 -1.64 14.55 2.90
C MET A 46 -2.84 13.96 3.66
N ARG A 47 -3.97 14.68 3.70
CA ARG A 47 -5.30 14.22 4.15
C ARG A 47 -6.36 14.45 3.06
N GLN A 48 -7.14 13.43 2.69
CA GLN A 48 -8.13 13.55 1.60
C GLN A 48 -9.40 12.71 1.79
N ARG A 49 -10.53 13.19 1.26
CA ARG A 49 -11.83 12.50 1.17
C ARG A 49 -12.38 12.64 -0.25
N ASN A 50 -12.44 11.55 -1.03
CA ASN A 50 -12.89 11.62 -2.43
C ASN A 50 -13.57 10.33 -2.92
N ASN A 51 -14.53 10.41 -3.84
CA ASN A 51 -15.15 9.22 -4.46
C ASN A 51 -14.12 8.44 -5.29
N THR A 52 -13.54 9.09 -6.32
CA THR A 52 -12.63 8.44 -7.27
C THR A 52 -11.25 9.10 -7.30
N ARG A 53 -10.20 8.27 -7.38
CA ARG A 53 -8.83 8.78 -7.33
C ARG A 53 -7.77 8.00 -8.09
N ARG A 54 -6.95 8.76 -8.84
CA ARG A 54 -5.69 8.32 -9.45
C ARG A 54 -4.48 9.13 -8.99
N MET A 55 -3.38 8.46 -8.62
CA MET A 55 -2.17 9.12 -8.11
C MET A 55 -0.87 8.47 -8.60
N ARG A 56 0.11 9.28 -9.03
CA ARG A 56 1.52 8.92 -9.25
C ARG A 56 2.45 9.85 -8.45
N GLN A 57 3.43 9.32 -7.71
CA GLN A 57 4.35 10.14 -6.88
C GLN A 57 5.76 9.57 -6.74
N ARG A 58 6.76 10.45 -6.62
CA ARG A 58 8.16 10.15 -6.31
C ARG A 58 8.65 11.08 -5.18
N ASN A 59 8.91 10.54 -3.99
CA ASN A 59 9.30 11.35 -2.82
C ASN A 59 10.21 10.60 -1.84
N ASN A 60 11.07 11.28 -1.08
CA ASN A 60 11.88 10.64 -0.03
C ASN A 60 10.98 10.18 1.13
N THR A 61 10.26 11.12 1.75
CA THR A 61 9.45 10.85 2.95
C THR A 61 7.99 11.19 2.75
N ARG A 62 7.10 10.32 3.26
CA ARG A 62 5.66 10.49 3.08
C ARG A 62 4.75 9.99 4.20
N ARG A 63 3.80 10.86 4.58
CA ARG A 63 2.62 10.54 5.40
C ARG A 63 1.30 10.79 4.66
N MET A 64 0.37 9.82 4.72
CA MET A 64 -0.93 9.91 4.03
C MET A 64 -2.09 9.34 4.86
N ARG A 65 -3.20 10.09 4.91
CA ARG A 65 -4.53 9.68 5.41
C ARG A 65 -5.61 9.88 4.34
N GLN A 66 -6.41 8.86 4.02
CA GLN A 66 -7.43 8.94 2.94
C GLN A 66 -8.72 8.17 3.23
N ARG A 67 -9.85 8.66 2.74
CA ARG A 67 -11.17 7.99 2.74
C ARG A 67 -11.78 8.10 1.33
N ASN A 68 -11.87 6.99 0.60
CA ASN A 68 -12.32 7.01 -0.80
C ASN A 68 -13.06 5.75 -1.26
N ASN A 69 -14.04 5.85 -2.15
CA ASN A 69 -14.71 4.67 -2.74
C ASN A 69 -13.73 3.88 -3.62
N THR A 70 -13.19 4.52 -4.65
CA THR A 70 -12.32 3.87 -5.65
C THR A 70 -10.94 4.50 -5.72
N ARG A 71 -9.90 3.66 -5.80
CA ARG A 71 -8.51 4.16 -5.82
C ARG A 71 -7.51 3.36 -6.66
N ARG A 72 -6.75 4.10 -7.47
CA ARG A 72 -5.53 3.65 -8.15
C ARG A 72 -4.30 4.48 -7.76
N MET A 73 -3.19 3.81 -7.44
CA MET A 73 -1.99 4.50 -6.95
C MET A 73 -0.67 3.82 -7.36
N ARG A 74 0.29 4.61 -7.86
CA ARG A 74 1.69 4.23 -8.11
C ARG A 74 2.64 5.15 -7.34
N GLN A 75 3.64 4.61 -6.65
CA GLN A 75 4.58 5.40 -5.83
C GLN A 75 5.99 4.80 -5.78
N ARG A 76 7.01 5.67 -5.72
CA ARG A 76 8.42 5.34 -5.48
C ARG A 76 8.97 6.25 -4.37
N ASN A 77 9.25 5.69 -3.18
CA ASN A 77 9.69 6.49 -2.03
C ASN A 77 10.61 5.73 -1.07
N ASN A 78 11.55 6.39 -0.38
CA ASN A 78 12.38 5.76 0.66
C ASN A 78 11.51 5.34 1.86
N THR A 79 10.85 6.31 2.51
CA THR A 79 10.10 6.08 3.75
C THR A 79 8.63 6.44 3.62
N ARG A 80 7.76 5.59 4.19
CA ARG A 80 6.31 5.77 4.04
C ARG A 80 5.43 5.27 5.17
N ARG A 81 4.50 6.14 5.57
CA ARG A 81 3.37 5.84 6.48
C ARG A 81 2.01 6.11 5.84
N MET A 82 1.11 5.13 5.91
CA MET A 82 -0.23 5.25 5.32
C MET A 82 -1.38 4.68 6.15
N ARG A 83 -2.47 5.45 6.24
CA ARG A 83 -3.78 5.05 6.78
C ARG A 83 -4.88 5.31 5.74
N GLN A 84 -5.69 4.32 5.40
CA GLN A 84 -6.80 4.53 4.44
C GLN A 84 -8.03 3.68 4.73
N ARG A 85 -9.19 4.20 4.29
CA ARG A 85 -10.50 3.54 4.33
C ARG A 85 -11.14 3.60 2.94
N ASN A 86 -11.21 2.47 2.21
CA ASN A 86 -11.71 2.46 0.85
C ASN A 86 -12.52 1.20 0.45
N ASN A 87 -13.45 1.29 -0.49
CA ASN A 87 -14.18 0.12 -1.00
C ASN A 87 -13.29 -0.71 -1.95
N THR A 88 -12.77 -0.07 -3.01
CA THR A 88 -11.99 -0.74 -4.06
C THR A 88 -10.60 -0.13 -4.24
N ARG A 89 -9.57 -0.98 -4.41
CA ARG A 89 -8.20 -0.49 -4.49
C ARG A 89 -7.21 -1.31 -5.31
N ARG A 90 -6.44 -0.57 -6.14
CA ARG A 90 -5.24 -1.06 -6.86
C ARG A 90 -4.00 -0.26 -6.54
N MET A 91 -2.90 -0.94 -6.20
CA MET A 91 -1.63 -0.28 -5.89
C MET A 91 -0.37 -0.96 -6.40
N ARG A 92 0.59 -0.13 -6.81
CA ARG A 92 1.99 -0.51 -7.09
C ARG A 92 2.94 0.41 -6.30
N GLN A 93 3.93 -0.16 -5.62
CA GLN A 93 4.86 0.59 -4.75
C GLN A 93 6.28 0.02 -4.80
N ARG A 94 7.29 0.89 -4.76
CA ARG A 94 8.72 0.56 -4.59
C ARG A 94 9.31 1.45 -3.51
N ASN A 95 9.67 0.87 -2.36
CA ASN A 95 10.08 1.64 -1.18
C ASN A 95 11.04 0.89 -0.25
N ASN A 96 12.01 1.55 0.38
CA ASN A 96 12.88 0.92 1.39
C ASN A 96 12.06 0.52 2.63
N THR A 97 11.40 1.49 3.27
CA THR A 97 10.68 1.28 4.54
C THR A 97 9.19 1.63 4.43
N ARG A 98 8.33 0.77 4.97
CA ARG A 98 6.88 0.99 4.91
C ARG A 98 6.09 0.52 6.12
N ARG A 99 5.24 1.44 6.63
CA ARG A 99 4.16 1.17 7.59
C ARG A 99 2.78 1.44 7.00
N MET A 100 1.88 0.47 7.14
CA MET A 100 0.56 0.55 6.53
C MET A 100 -0.58 -0.01 7.38
N ARG A 101 -1.62 0.81 7.62
CA ARG A 101 -2.91 0.40 8.22
C ARG A 101 -4.05 0.66 7.24
N GLN A 102 -4.89 -0.33 6.99
CA GLN A 102 -5.97 -0.24 5.99
C GLN A 102 -7.23 -0.95 6.46
N ARG A 103 -8.38 -0.36 6.16
CA ARG A 103 -9.71 -0.98 6.29
C ARG A 103 -10.39 -0.80 4.94
N ASN A 104 -10.68 -1.89 4.26
CA ASN A 104 -11.45 -1.85 3.03
C ASN A 104 -12.68 -2.73 3.18
N ASN A 105 -13.75 -2.42 2.46
CA ASN A 105 -14.96 -3.23 2.52
C ASN A 105 -14.87 -4.37 1.49
N ASN A 106 -14.53 -4.09 0.22
CA ASN A 106 -14.66 -5.10 -0.84
C ASN A 106 -13.31 -5.65 -1.32
N THR A 107 -12.70 -5.02 -2.33
CA THR A 107 -11.63 -5.66 -3.13
C THR A 107 -10.30 -4.94 -3.08
N ARG A 108 -9.22 -5.74 -3.04
CA ARG A 108 -7.85 -5.23 -3.01
C ARG A 108 -6.84 -5.99 -3.86
N ARG A 109 -6.10 -5.22 -4.68
CA ARG A 109 -4.90 -5.69 -5.41
C ARG A 109 -3.65 -4.89 -5.07
N MET A 110 -2.57 -5.58 -4.67
CA MET A 110 -1.27 -4.95 -4.38
C MET A 110 -0.07 -5.66 -5.02
N ARG A 111 0.83 -4.86 -5.61
CA ARG A 111 2.19 -5.24 -6.01
C ARG A 111 3.22 -4.35 -5.29
N GLN A 112 4.27 -4.94 -4.71
CA GLN A 112 5.25 -4.22 -3.88
C GLN A 112 6.66 -4.82 -4.00
N ARG A 113 7.68 -3.95 -3.90
CA ARG A 113 9.11 -4.28 -3.77
C ARG A 113 9.72 -3.37 -2.69
N ASN A 114 10.07 -3.93 -1.53
CA ASN A 114 10.49 -3.15 -0.36
C ASN A 114 11.44 -3.91 0.57
N ASN A 115 12.38 -3.25 1.25
CA ASN A 115 13.28 -3.92 2.20
C ASN A 115 12.55 -4.28 3.51
N THR A 116 11.91 -3.30 4.15
CA THR A 116 11.28 -3.45 5.47
C THR A 116 9.80 -3.09 5.48
N ARG A 117 8.98 -3.94 6.12
CA ARG A 117 7.53 -3.76 6.08
C ARG A 117 6.73 -4.18 7.31
N ARG A 118 5.84 -3.27 7.74
CA ARG A 118 4.76 -3.52 8.71
C ARG A 118 3.37 -3.24 8.15
N MET A 119 2.45 -4.20 8.32
CA MET A 119 1.13 -4.15 7.70
C MET A 119 -0.02 -4.67 8.58
N ARG A 120 -1.10 -3.88 8.71
CA ARG A 120 -2.38 -4.27 9.34
C ARG A 120 -3.56 -4.01 8.40
N GLN A 121 -4.38 -5.02 8.12
CA GLN A 121 -5.46 -4.94 7.11
C GLN A 121 -6.72 -5.74 7.48
N ARG A 122 -7.89 -5.20 7.09
CA ARG A 122 -9.21 -5.87 7.13
C ARG A 122 -9.97 -5.59 5.82
N ASN A 123 -10.34 -6.62 5.05
CA ASN A 123 -11.13 -6.50 3.80
C ASN A 123 -11.69 -7.86 3.35
N ASN A 124 -12.76 -7.90 2.53
CA ASN A 124 -13.34 -9.16 2.04
C ASN A 124 -12.36 -9.93 1.14
N THR A 125 -11.97 -9.35 0.00
CA THR A 125 -11.15 -10.05 -1.01
C THR A 125 -9.79 -9.42 -1.23
N ARG A 126 -8.75 -10.26 -1.30
CA ARG A 126 -7.36 -9.79 -1.39
C ARG A 126 -6.46 -10.60 -2.31
N ARG A 127 -5.81 -9.88 -3.24
CA ARG A 127 -4.69 -10.38 -4.05
C ARG A 127 -3.39 -9.60 -3.80
N MET A 128 -2.31 -10.34 -3.51
CA MET A 128 -1.01 -9.74 -3.25
C MET A 128 0.16 -10.44 -3.95
N ARG A 129 1.04 -9.65 -4.56
CA ARG A 129 2.37 -10.05 -5.02
C ARG A 129 3.44 -9.19 -4.36
N GLN A 130 4.48 -9.83 -3.84
CA GLN A 130 5.63 -9.17 -3.21
C GLN A 130 6.92 -9.78 -3.74
N ARG A 131 7.95 -8.96 -3.93
CA ARG A 131 9.31 -9.36 -4.26
C ARG A 131 10.29 -8.59 -3.37
N ASN A 132 11.47 -9.19 -3.13
CA ASN A 132 12.64 -8.61 -2.48
C ASN A 132 12.27 -7.84 -1.21
N ASN A 133 11.89 -8.56 -0.14
CA ASN A 133 11.79 -7.95 1.20
C ASN A 133 12.71 -8.70 2.14
N ASN A 134 13.49 -8.00 2.95
CA ASN A 134 14.34 -8.62 3.96
C ASN A 134 13.47 -8.97 5.16
N THR A 135 12.71 -7.99 5.67
CA THR A 135 11.95 -8.17 6.92
C THR A 135 10.48 -7.81 6.79
N ARG A 136 9.61 -8.69 7.31
CA ARG A 136 8.16 -8.48 7.24
C ARG A 136 7.36 -8.87 8.47
N ARG A 137 6.51 -7.94 8.92
CA ARG A 137 5.45 -8.18 9.94
C ARG A 137 4.05 -7.86 9.41
N MET A 138 3.10 -8.79 9.60
CA MET A 138 1.77 -8.66 9.01
C MET A 138 0.63 -9.24 9.86
N ARG A 139 -0.45 -8.45 10.04
CA ARG A 139 -1.71 -8.87 10.67
C ARG A 139 -2.89 -8.67 9.72
N GLN A 140 -3.73 -9.69 9.53
CA GLN A 140 -4.85 -9.64 8.58
C GLN A 140 -6.12 -10.34 9.05
N ARG A 141 -7.27 -9.81 8.62
CA ARG A 141 -8.59 -10.46 8.68
C ARG A 141 -9.30 -10.27 7.33
N ASN A 142 -9.58 -11.33 6.58
CA ASN A 142 -10.27 -11.25 5.28
C ASN A 142 -11.12 -12.49 5.01
N ASN A 143 -12.09 -12.47 4.09
CA ASN A 143 -12.80 -13.68 3.69
C ASN A 143 -11.90 -14.51 2.76
N THR A 144 -11.45 -13.90 1.65
CA THR A 144 -10.68 -14.60 0.61
C THR A 144 -9.31 -13.98 0.38
N ARG A 145 -8.27 -14.83 0.32
CA ARG A 145 -6.88 -14.37 0.13
C ARG A 145 -6.06 -15.20 -0.85
N ARG A 146 -5.43 -14.48 -1.80
CA ARG A 146 -4.35 -15.00 -2.66
C ARG A 146 -3.03 -14.23 -2.45
N MET A 147 -1.94 -14.96 -2.17
CA MET A 147 -0.61 -14.37 -1.93
C MET A 147 0.52 -15.07 -2.68
N ARG A 148 1.38 -14.29 -3.34
CA ARG A 148 2.70 -14.69 -3.86
C ARG A 148 3.80 -13.81 -3.24
N GLN A 149 4.91 -14.40 -2.79
CA GLN A 149 5.96 -13.68 -2.08
C GLN A 149 7.36 -14.32 -2.18
N ARG A 150 8.41 -13.49 -2.05
CA ARG A 150 9.83 -13.87 -1.87
C ARG A 150 10.45 -12.94 -0.80
N ASN A 151 10.82 -13.45 0.39
CA ASN A 151 11.37 -12.64 1.51
C ASN A 151 12.17 -13.47 2.52
N ASN A 152 13.26 -12.94 3.08
CA ASN A 152 14.14 -13.66 3.99
C ASN A 152 13.47 -13.93 5.36
N THR A 153 12.95 -12.89 6.03
CA THR A 153 12.42 -12.99 7.41
C THR A 153 10.95 -12.58 7.50
N ARG A 154 10.13 -13.39 8.21
CA ARG A 154 8.67 -13.18 8.24
C ARG A 154 7.97 -13.54 9.56
N ARG A 155 7.16 -12.59 10.05
CA ARG A 155 6.14 -12.79 11.09
C ARG A 155 4.72 -12.48 10.60
N MET A 156 3.78 -13.41 10.80
CA MET A 156 2.39 -13.22 10.37
C MET A 156 1.33 -13.75 11.35
N ARG A 157 0.23 -12.99 11.48
CA ARG A 157 -1.03 -13.41 12.13
C ARG A 157 -2.22 -13.22 11.19
N GLN A 158 -3.07 -14.22 11.02
CA GLN A 158 -4.17 -14.20 10.07
C GLN A 158 -5.44 -14.89 10.56
N ARG A 159 -6.59 -14.35 10.15
CA ARG A 159 -7.91 -15.00 10.22
C ARG A 159 -8.58 -14.86 8.85
N ASN A 160 -8.79 -15.95 8.10
CA ASN A 160 -9.52 -15.89 6.83
C ASN A 160 -10.41 -17.11 6.59
N ASN A 161 -11.42 -17.01 5.72
CA ASN A 161 -12.22 -18.19 5.35
C ASN A 161 -11.42 -19.04 4.36
N THR A 162 -11.00 -18.45 3.23
CA THR A 162 -10.28 -19.15 2.15
C THR A 162 -8.90 -18.55 1.89
N ARG A 163 -7.88 -19.42 1.73
CA ARG A 163 -6.50 -18.98 1.49
C ARG A 163 -5.74 -19.81 0.44
N ARG A 164 -5.13 -19.11 -0.53
CA ARG A 164 -4.10 -19.65 -1.44
C ARG A 164 -2.76 -18.91 -1.29
N MET A 165 -1.66 -19.65 -1.08
CA MET A 165 -0.32 -19.07 -0.90
C MET A 165 0.78 -19.80 -1.69
N ARG A 166 1.65 -19.04 -2.35
CA ARG A 166 2.93 -19.49 -2.92
C ARG A 166 4.08 -18.66 -2.36
N GLN A 167 5.16 -19.30 -1.94
CA GLN A 167 6.33 -18.67 -1.33
C GLN A 167 7.62 -19.14 -2.03
N ARG A 168 8.73 -18.42 -1.86
CA ARG A 168 10.10 -18.75 -2.31
C ARG A 168 11.09 -18.03 -1.38
N ASN A 169 12.22 -18.65 -1.05
CA ASN A 169 13.34 -18.12 -0.26
C ASN A 169 12.88 -17.43 1.05
N ASN A 170 12.63 -18.16 2.14
CA ASN A 170 12.54 -17.56 3.47
C ASN A 170 13.37 -18.37 4.46
N ASN A 171 14.36 -17.73 5.09
CA ASN A 171 15.26 -18.34 6.07
C ASN A 171 14.59 -18.43 7.44
N THR A 172 13.74 -17.45 7.80
CA THR A 172 13.09 -17.44 9.14
C THR A 172 11.60 -17.11 9.07
N ARG A 173 10.76 -17.93 9.72
CA ARG A 173 9.30 -17.81 9.63
C ARG A 173 8.56 -18.12 10.93
N ARG A 174 7.74 -17.15 11.38
CA ARG A 174 6.73 -17.33 12.44
C ARG A 174 5.32 -17.05 11.92
N MET A 175 4.39 -18.01 12.03
CA MET A 175 3.02 -17.87 11.50
C MET A 175 1.94 -18.39 12.47
N ARG A 176 0.99 -17.52 12.85
CA ARG A 176 -0.27 -17.91 13.54
C ARG A 176 -1.47 -17.73 12.60
N GLN A 177 -2.37 -18.70 12.52
CA GLN A 177 -3.50 -18.71 11.57
C GLN A 177 -4.78 -19.32 12.14
N ARG A 178 -5.93 -18.84 11.67
CA ARG A 178 -7.23 -19.49 11.79
C ARG A 178 -7.92 -19.39 10.41
N ASN A 179 -8.10 -20.50 9.69
CA ASN A 179 -8.83 -20.50 8.42
C ASN A 179 -9.65 -21.78 8.21
N ASN A 180 -10.75 -21.66 7.46
CA ASN A 180 -11.62 -22.78 7.11
C ASN A 180 -11.00 -23.60 5.96
N THR A 181 -10.47 -22.95 4.91
CA THR A 181 -9.91 -23.63 3.73
C THR A 181 -8.52 -23.09 3.36
N ARG A 182 -7.55 -23.99 3.12
CA ARG A 182 -6.13 -23.62 2.89
C ARG A 182 -5.44 -24.45 1.81
N ARG A 183 -4.89 -23.76 0.80
CA ARG A 183 -3.94 -24.33 -0.18
C ARG A 183 -2.58 -23.62 -0.14
N MET A 184 -1.49 -24.36 0.07
CA MET A 184 -0.12 -23.84 0.07
C MET A 184 0.76 -24.63 -0.90
N ARG A 185 1.58 -23.94 -1.69
CA ARG A 185 2.60 -24.55 -2.56
C ARG A 185 3.97 -23.97 -2.22
N GLN A 186 4.89 -24.84 -1.81
CA GLN A 186 6.33 -24.56 -1.75
C GLN A 186 6.92 -24.88 -3.14
N PRO A 187 8.00 -24.23 -3.58
CA PRO A 187 8.80 -24.78 -4.68
C PRO A 187 9.46 -26.05 -4.16
N THR A 188 9.37 -27.14 -4.91
CA THR A 188 10.34 -28.23 -4.81
C THR A 188 11.69 -27.66 -5.23
N THR A 189 12.73 -27.97 -4.47
CA THR A 189 14.12 -27.98 -4.94
C THR A 189 14.18 -29.10 -5.97
N PRO A 190 14.54 -28.83 -7.24
CA PRO A 190 15.04 -29.88 -8.12
C PRO A 190 16.52 -30.06 -7.80
N GLY A 191 16.93 -31.28 -7.44
CA GLY A 191 18.34 -31.67 -7.28
C GLY A 191 18.97 -31.26 -5.96
N GLU A 192 18.85 -32.15 -4.97
CA GLU A 192 19.82 -32.54 -3.92
C GLU A 192 19.21 -33.77 -3.25
#